data_AF-A0A3M2ABY5-F1
#
_entry.id   AF-A0A3M2ABY5-F1
#
_cell.length_a   1.000
_cell.length_b   1.000
_cell.length_c   1.000
_cell.angle_alpha   90.00
_cell.angle_beta   90.00
_cell.angle_gamma   90.00
#
_symmetry.space_group_name_H-M   'P 1'
#
loop_
_entity.id
_entity.type
_entity.pdbx_description
1 polymer ?
#
loop_
_entity_poly.entity_id
_entity_poly.type
_entity_poly.pdbx_seq_one_letter_code
_entity_poly.pdbx_strand_id
1 'polypeptide(L)'
;MAIQDIFNAVLEFDEERVPELVRAELDAGTDVQQILNQGLIAAMDDVGQKFSEGELFVPEMLMAAQAMKAGLEVLRPLLTGDQAQPKGTLVIGTVKGDLHDIGKNLVAMMLEGAGFQVIDLGVDVDPEKFIEA
;
A
#
# COMPACT_ATOMS: atom_id res chain seq x y z
N MET A 1 -0.16 6.26 22.08
CA MET A 1 -0.99 6.62 20.91
C MET A 1 -0.02 7.18 19.91
N ALA A 2 0.22 6.47 18.81
CA ALA A 2 1.21 6.85 17.82
C ALA A 2 0.82 6.32 16.42
N ILE A 3 0.18 5.14 16.33
CA ILE A 3 -0.56 4.70 15.12
C ILE A 3 -1.63 5.72 14.69
N GLN A 4 -2.32 6.35 15.65
CA GLN A 4 -3.31 7.40 15.35
C GLN A 4 -2.67 8.61 14.66
N ASP A 5 -1.40 8.91 14.96
CA ASP A 5 -0.70 10.02 14.31
C ASP A 5 -0.38 9.68 12.85
N ILE A 6 -0.07 8.42 12.54
CA ILE A 6 0.07 7.94 11.16
C ILE A 6 -1.27 8.10 10.41
N PHE A 7 -2.37 7.66 11.03
CA PHE A 7 -3.71 7.80 10.46
C PHE A 7 -4.03 9.25 10.15
N ASN A 8 -3.80 10.15 11.12
CA ASN A 8 -4.05 11.57 10.95
C ASN A 8 -3.15 12.19 9.88
N ALA A 9 -1.86 11.83 9.84
CA ALA A 9 -0.93 12.34 8.84
C ALA A 9 -1.32 11.96 7.41
N VAL A 10 -1.89 10.77 7.19
CA VAL A 10 -2.46 10.39 5.88
C VAL A 10 -3.68 11.27 5.54
N LEU A 11 -4.57 11.52 6.51
CA LEU A 11 -5.73 12.41 6.32
C LEU A 11 -5.37 13.88 6.13
N GLU A 12 -4.24 14.31 6.68
CA GLU A 12 -3.66 15.64 6.51
C GLU A 12 -2.81 15.74 5.22
N PHE A 13 -2.70 14.63 4.47
CA PHE A 13 -1.98 14.52 3.20
C PHE A 13 -0.47 14.77 3.33
N ASP A 14 0.11 14.43 4.48
CA ASP A 14 1.51 14.72 4.82
C ASP A 14 2.43 13.58 4.35
N GLU A 15 2.92 13.68 3.10
CA GLU A 15 3.81 12.69 2.48
C GLU A 15 5.16 12.55 3.21
N GLU A 16 5.66 13.62 3.82
CA GLU A 16 6.97 13.63 4.49
C GLU A 16 6.88 13.01 5.89
N ARG A 17 5.82 13.34 6.63
CA ARG A 17 5.67 12.91 8.03
C ARG A 17 5.20 11.47 8.18
N VAL A 18 4.42 10.94 7.24
CA VAL A 18 3.95 9.54 7.31
C VAL A 18 5.13 8.55 7.41
N PRO A 19 6.16 8.59 6.55
CA PRO A 19 7.34 7.73 6.69
C PRO A 19 8.07 7.87 8.03
N GLU A 20 8.18 9.08 8.56
CA GLU A 20 8.84 9.33 9.85
C GLU A 20 8.09 8.65 11.01
N LEU A 21 6.76 8.80 11.03
CA LEU A 21 5.91 8.19 12.06
C LEU A 21 5.89 6.66 11.94
N VAL A 22 5.86 6.13 10.72
CA VAL A 22 5.97 4.67 10.49
C VAL A 22 7.30 4.14 11.03
N ARG A 23 8.43 4.80 10.75
CA ARG A 23 9.74 4.41 11.30
C ARG A 23 9.78 4.49 12.82
N ALA A 24 9.23 5.56 13.40
CA ALA A 24 9.18 5.72 14.85
C ALA A 24 8.41 4.58 15.53
N GLU A 25 7.29 4.14 14.94
CA GLU A 25 6.52 3.01 15.46
C GLU A 25 7.25 1.67 15.30
N LEU A 26 7.95 1.47 14.19
CA LEU A 26 8.80 0.29 14.01
C LEU A 26 9.93 0.25 15.05
N ASP A 27 10.59 1.38 15.31
CA ASP A 27 11.64 1.52 16.32
C ASP A 27 11.12 1.31 17.75
N ALA A 28 9.85 1.68 18.00
CA ALA A 28 9.14 1.43 19.25
C ALA A 28 8.72 -0.04 19.43
N GLY A 29 8.90 -0.89 18.41
CA GLY A 29 8.52 -2.30 18.43
C GLY A 29 7.03 -2.55 18.20
N THR A 30 6.30 -1.57 17.65
CA THR A 30 4.91 -1.75 17.23
C THR A 30 4.84 -2.77 16.10
N ASP A 31 3.81 -3.63 16.14
CA ASP A 31 3.63 -4.68 15.15
C ASP A 31 3.36 -4.09 13.74
N VAL A 32 4.05 -4.62 12.74
CA VAL A 32 3.96 -4.14 11.33
C VAL A 32 2.53 -4.21 10.80
N GLN A 33 1.79 -5.27 11.14
CA GLN A 33 0.40 -5.41 10.70
C GLN A 33 -0.51 -4.41 11.41
N GLN A 34 -0.22 -4.02 12.64
CA GLN A 34 -0.97 -2.95 13.33
C GLN A 34 -0.74 -1.60 12.64
N ILE A 35 0.51 -1.24 12.33
CA ILE A 35 0.84 0.01 11.61
C ILE A 35 0.11 0.05 10.26
N LEU A 36 0.19 -1.05 9.49
CA LEU A 36 -0.45 -1.17 8.19
C LEU A 36 -1.97 -1.08 8.27
N ASN A 37 -2.62 -1.90 9.09
CA ASN A 37 -4.08 -2.02 9.09
C ASN A 37 -4.76 -0.82 9.77
N GLN A 38 -4.22 -0.36 10.91
CA GLN A 38 -4.87 0.66 11.73
C GLN A 38 -4.38 2.08 11.45
N GLY A 39 -3.16 2.24 10.94
CA GLY A 39 -2.63 3.55 10.56
C GLY A 39 -2.92 3.87 9.10
N LEU A 40 -2.39 3.05 8.21
CA LEU A 40 -2.34 3.32 6.78
C LEU A 40 -3.65 2.96 6.04
N ILE A 41 -4.12 1.72 6.17
CA ILE A 41 -5.33 1.24 5.47
C ILE A 41 -6.58 1.93 6.00
N ALA A 42 -6.75 1.98 7.33
CA ALA A 42 -7.91 2.63 7.94
C ALA A 42 -8.02 4.11 7.55
N ALA A 43 -6.91 4.83 7.38
CA ALA A 43 -6.94 6.21 6.92
C ALA A 43 -7.44 6.34 5.48
N MET A 44 -7.02 5.43 4.59
CA MET A 44 -7.51 5.41 3.22
C MET A 44 -9.00 5.06 3.13
N ASP A 45 -9.51 4.20 4.02
CA ASP A 45 -10.95 3.92 4.12
C ASP A 45 -11.72 5.20 4.47
N ASP A 46 -11.23 6.00 5.42
CA ASP A 46 -11.82 7.29 5.82
C ASP A 46 -11.74 8.33 4.69
N VAL A 47 -10.62 8.42 3.98
CA VAL A 47 -10.49 9.25 2.76
C VAL A 47 -11.55 8.86 1.72
N GLY A 48 -11.75 7.56 1.49
CA GLY A 48 -12.75 7.04 0.55
C GLY A 48 -14.19 7.37 0.97
N GLN A 49 -14.49 7.28 2.27
CA GLN A 49 -15.77 7.68 2.82
C GLN A 49 -16.02 9.18 2.62
N LYS A 50 -15.08 10.04 3.01
CA LYS A 50 -15.21 11.50 2.87
C LYS A 50 -15.32 11.94 1.41
N PHE A 51 -14.62 11.27 0.50
CA PHE A 51 -14.78 11.51 -0.94
C PHE A 51 -16.20 11.15 -1.42
N SER A 52 -16.74 10.02 -0.95
CA SER A 52 -18.10 9.57 -1.28
C SER A 52 -19.19 10.50 -0.73
N GLU A 53 -18.92 11.14 0.42
CA GLU A 53 -19.80 12.12 1.06
C GLU A 53 -19.65 13.54 0.47
N GLY A 54 -18.67 13.75 -0.43
CA GLY A 54 -18.40 15.04 -1.07
C GLY A 54 -17.62 16.03 -0.20
N GLU A 55 -16.99 15.56 0.87
CA GLU A 55 -16.13 16.34 1.76
C GLU A 55 -14.70 16.47 1.22
N LEU A 56 -14.22 15.47 0.48
CA LEU A 56 -12.95 15.48 -0.24
C LEU A 56 -13.18 15.44 -1.75
N PHE A 57 -12.25 16.01 -2.51
CA PHE A 57 -12.25 15.95 -3.96
C PHE A 57 -11.06 15.14 -4.47
N VAL A 58 -10.97 15.03 -5.80
CA VAL A 58 -9.91 14.26 -6.47
C VAL A 58 -8.50 14.71 -6.08
N PRO A 59 -8.17 16.02 -5.97
CA PRO A 59 -6.83 16.44 -5.56
C PRO A 59 -6.45 15.91 -4.17
N GLU A 60 -7.33 16.03 -3.18
CA GLU A 60 -7.10 15.55 -1.82
C GLU A 60 -6.93 14.02 -1.81
N MET A 61 -7.74 13.30 -2.56
CA MET A 61 -7.62 11.85 -2.69
C MET A 61 -6.25 11.42 -3.25
N LEU A 62 -5.74 12.16 -4.25
CA LEU A 62 -4.42 11.89 -4.83
C LEU A 62 -3.28 12.19 -3.85
N MET A 63 -3.39 13.25 -3.05
CA MET A 63 -2.39 13.58 -2.04
C MET A 63 -2.39 12.56 -0.89
N ALA A 64 -3.56 12.11 -0.44
CA ALA A 64 -3.67 11.03 0.55
C ALA A 64 -3.06 9.72 0.02
N ALA A 65 -3.29 9.40 -1.25
CA ALA A 65 -2.68 8.24 -1.91
C ALA A 65 -1.15 8.34 -1.96
N GLN A 66 -0.57 9.52 -2.18
CA GLN A 66 0.87 9.76 -2.14
C GLN A 66 1.43 9.54 -0.73
N ALA A 67 0.79 10.12 0.29
CA ALA A 67 1.19 9.95 1.68
C ALA A 67 1.12 8.48 2.13
N MET A 68 0.03 7.78 1.78
CA MET A 68 -0.12 6.34 2.00
C MET A 68 1.01 5.54 1.35
N LYS A 69 1.31 5.81 0.07
CA LYS A 69 2.37 5.12 -0.67
C LYS A 69 3.74 5.33 -0.02
N ALA A 70 4.04 6.55 0.43
CA ALA A 70 5.29 6.85 1.12
C ALA A 70 5.45 6.03 2.41
N GLY A 71 4.38 5.88 3.21
CA GLY A 71 4.37 5.02 4.39
C GLY A 71 4.56 3.53 4.05
N LEU A 72 3.91 3.07 2.98
CA LEU A 72 3.99 1.67 2.55
C LEU A 72 5.40 1.28 2.09
N GLU A 73 6.14 2.17 1.42
CA GLU A 73 7.53 1.92 1.03
C GLU A 73 8.46 1.71 2.22
N VAL A 74 8.15 2.27 3.41
CA VAL A 74 8.90 1.99 4.64
C VAL A 74 8.64 0.56 5.13
N LEU A 75 7.41 0.07 5.00
CA LEU A 75 7.02 -1.28 5.43
C LEU A 75 7.48 -2.37 4.46
N ARG A 76 7.62 -2.04 3.18
CA ARG A 76 7.99 -2.96 2.10
C ARG A 76 9.13 -3.94 2.46
N PRO A 77 10.33 -3.50 2.88
CA PRO A 77 11.43 -4.43 3.18
C PRO A 77 11.13 -5.39 4.34
N LEU A 78 10.20 -5.06 5.23
CA LEU A 78 9.78 -5.92 6.34
C LEU A 78 8.69 -6.91 5.91
N LEU A 79 7.91 -6.55 4.88
CA LEU A 79 6.87 -7.38 4.30
C LEU A 79 7.44 -8.36 3.28
N THR A 80 8.51 -7.99 2.56
CA THR A 80 9.21 -8.85 1.60
C THR A 80 10.36 -9.56 2.30
N GLY A 81 10.14 -10.77 2.82
CA GLY A 81 11.15 -11.55 3.55
C GLY A 81 12.35 -12.02 2.69
N ASP A 82 13.36 -12.60 3.36
CA ASP A 82 14.55 -13.16 2.69
C ASP A 82 14.18 -14.32 1.75
N GLN A 83 14.56 -14.19 0.47
CA GLN A 83 14.15 -15.12 -0.57
C GLN A 83 14.97 -16.42 -0.54
N ALA A 84 14.34 -17.51 -0.08
CA ALA A 84 14.70 -18.88 -0.46
C ALA A 84 14.07 -19.25 -1.82
N GLN A 85 14.26 -20.50 -2.29
CA GLN A 85 13.61 -20.99 -3.52
C GLN A 85 12.11 -20.67 -3.53
N PRO A 86 11.57 -20.08 -4.62
CA PRO A 86 10.19 -19.66 -4.68
C PRO A 86 9.24 -20.87 -4.61
N LYS A 87 8.18 -20.75 -3.80
CA LYS A 87 7.11 -21.76 -3.66
C LYS A 87 6.28 -21.95 -4.93
N GLY A 88 6.30 -20.94 -5.80
CA GLY A 88 5.59 -20.89 -7.07
C GLY A 88 5.69 -19.49 -7.68
N THR A 89 5.19 -19.34 -8.90
CA THR A 89 5.16 -18.08 -9.63
C THR A 89 3.71 -17.60 -9.74
N LEU A 90 3.47 -16.31 -9.49
CA LEU A 90 2.18 -15.64 -9.71
C LEU A 90 2.35 -14.48 -10.68
N VAL A 91 1.33 -14.27 -11.51
CA VAL A 91 1.20 -13.09 -12.36
C VAL A 91 0.10 -12.20 -11.77
N ILE A 92 0.38 -10.91 -11.63
CA ILE A 92 -0.57 -9.91 -11.10
C ILE A 92 -0.52 -8.63 -11.95
N GLY A 93 -1.66 -7.95 -12.08
CA GLY A 93 -1.80 -6.69 -12.82
C GLY A 93 -3.21 -6.13 -12.60
N THR A 94 -3.43 -4.83 -12.82
CA THR A 94 -4.81 -4.31 -12.89
C THR A 94 -5.37 -4.49 -14.28
N VAL A 95 -6.69 -4.67 -14.38
CA VAL A 95 -7.38 -4.81 -15.65
C VAL A 95 -7.28 -3.53 -16.49
N LYS A 96 -7.43 -3.68 -17.81
CA LYS A 96 -7.53 -2.55 -18.74
C LYS A 96 -8.53 -1.48 -18.25
N GLY A 97 -8.09 -0.23 -18.26
CA GLY A 97 -8.83 0.94 -17.80
C GLY A 97 -8.71 1.23 -16.30
N ASP A 98 -8.06 0.37 -15.52
CA ASP A 98 -7.89 0.53 -14.09
C ASP A 98 -6.46 0.94 -13.73
N LEU A 99 -6.30 2.07 -13.03
CA LEU A 99 -5.01 2.62 -12.60
C LEU A 99 -4.74 2.42 -11.11
N HIS A 100 -5.63 1.78 -10.36
CA HIS A 100 -5.50 1.65 -8.90
C HIS A 100 -4.46 0.58 -8.52
N ASP A 101 -3.25 1.01 -8.16
CA ASP A 101 -2.12 0.11 -7.91
C ASP A 101 -1.84 -0.19 -6.43
N ILE A 102 -2.32 0.62 -5.47
CA ILE A 102 -1.97 0.50 -4.04
C ILE A 102 -2.29 -0.90 -3.49
N GLY A 103 -3.52 -1.36 -3.66
CA GLY A 103 -3.94 -2.69 -3.19
C GLY A 103 -3.21 -3.82 -3.92
N LYS A 104 -3.03 -3.68 -5.23
CA LYS A 104 -2.27 -4.65 -6.06
C LYS A 104 -0.83 -4.79 -5.57
N ASN A 105 -0.14 -3.66 -5.36
CA ASN A 105 1.25 -3.63 -4.89
C ASN A 105 1.36 -4.22 -3.48
N LEU A 106 0.40 -3.95 -2.59
CA LEU A 106 0.36 -4.57 -1.27
C LEU A 106 0.25 -6.10 -1.37
N VAL A 107 -0.67 -6.61 -2.18
CA VAL A 107 -0.81 -8.06 -2.40
C VAL A 107 0.47 -8.65 -2.98
N ALA A 108 1.08 -7.99 -3.97
CA ALA A 108 2.35 -8.43 -4.56
C ALA A 108 3.45 -8.56 -3.51
N MET A 109 3.66 -7.53 -2.67
CA MET A 109 4.67 -7.57 -1.61
C MET A 109 4.38 -8.65 -0.56
N MET A 110 3.12 -8.85 -0.18
CA MET A 110 2.74 -9.90 0.78
C MET A 110 3.00 -11.30 0.21
N LEU A 111 2.77 -11.51 -1.10
CA LEU A 111 3.07 -12.76 -1.78
C LEU A 111 4.58 -13.01 -1.90
N GLU A 112 5.36 -11.98 -2.24
CA GLU A 112 6.82 -12.04 -2.21
C GLU A 112 7.33 -12.44 -0.82
N GLY A 113 6.82 -11.82 0.23
CA GLY A 113 7.12 -12.18 1.62
C GLY A 113 6.72 -13.59 2.02
N ALA A 114 5.64 -14.10 1.45
CA ALA A 114 5.21 -15.48 1.62
C ALA A 114 6.10 -16.49 0.85
N GLY A 115 7.06 -16.02 0.06
CA GLY A 115 8.04 -16.82 -0.69
C GLY A 115 7.58 -17.18 -2.10
N PHE A 116 6.72 -16.40 -2.73
CA PHE A 116 6.36 -16.55 -4.13
C PHE A 116 7.21 -15.65 -5.03
N GLN A 117 7.46 -16.09 -6.25
CA GLN A 117 7.93 -15.21 -7.32
C GLN A 117 6.73 -14.47 -7.90
N VAL A 118 6.76 -13.14 -7.89
CA VAL A 118 5.67 -12.32 -8.44
C VAL A 118 6.12 -11.66 -9.74
N ILE A 119 5.33 -11.85 -10.80
CA ILE A 119 5.44 -11.17 -12.08
C ILE A 119 4.34 -10.11 -12.09
N ASP A 120 4.73 -8.86 -11.85
CA ASP A 120 3.81 -7.72 -11.84
C ASP A 120 3.77 -7.06 -13.24
N LEU A 121 2.62 -7.19 -13.91
CA LEU A 121 2.35 -6.60 -15.22
C LEU A 121 2.03 -5.10 -15.15
N GLY A 122 1.87 -4.55 -13.95
CA GLY A 122 1.59 -3.14 -13.71
C GLY A 122 0.10 -2.82 -13.72
N VAL A 123 -0.24 -1.63 -14.26
CA VAL A 123 -1.60 -1.14 -14.36
C VAL A 123 -2.07 -1.01 -15.80
N ASP A 124 -3.39 -0.94 -16.01
CA ASP A 124 -4.03 -0.79 -17.33
C ASP A 124 -3.58 -1.88 -18.31
N VAL A 125 -3.64 -3.14 -17.87
CA VAL A 125 -3.08 -4.28 -18.60
C VAL A 125 -4.13 -4.93 -19.49
N ASP A 126 -3.82 -5.05 -20.78
CA ASP A 126 -4.63 -5.79 -21.76
C ASP A 126 -4.74 -7.29 -21.36
N PRO A 127 -5.92 -7.93 -21.50
CA PRO A 127 -6.12 -9.34 -21.15
C PRO A 127 -5.11 -10.29 -21.80
N GLU A 128 -4.66 -10.00 -23.02
CA GLU A 128 -3.69 -10.80 -23.76
C GLU A 128 -2.36 -10.90 -23.03
N LYS A 129 -1.91 -9.83 -22.35
CA LYS A 129 -0.65 -9.84 -21.58
C LYS A 129 -0.70 -10.79 -20.38
N PHE A 130 -1.89 -11.00 -19.79
CA PHE A 130 -2.05 -12.00 -18.73
C PHE A 130 -1.99 -13.43 -19.25
N ILE A 131 -2.37 -13.67 -20.50
CA ILE A 131 -2.30 -15.00 -21.13
C ILE A 131 -0.87 -15.32 -21.56
N GLU A 132 -0.09 -14.30 -21.95
CA GLU A 132 1.30 -14.46 -22.39
C GLU A 132 2.32 -14.68 -21.25
N ALA A 133 2.02 -14.16 -20.05
CA ALA A 133 2.89 -14.21 -18.88
C ALA A 133 2.85 -15.58 -18.15
#